data_AF-I9G1T8-F1
#
_entry.id   AF-I9G1T8-F1
#
_cell.length_a   1.000
_cell.length_b   1.000
_cell.length_c   1.000
_cell.angle_alpha   90.00
_cell.angle_beta   90.00
_cell.angle_gamma   90.00
#
_symmetry.space_group_name_H-M   'P 1'
#
loop_
_entity.id
_entity.type
_entity.pdbx_description
1 polymer ?
#
loop_
_entity_poly.entity_id
_entity_poly.type
_entity_poly.pdbx_seq_one_letter_code
_entity_poly.pdbx_strand_id
1 'polypeptide(L)'
;MKNDMPEELRDRFIPYIQLHEFEGLLFSDISVFKNNFTSDELQFSELEEAVKSADTPEEINNGPATAPSVRLMKAIAGYNKVVYGACLASEIGLTSIRSKCKLFDEWITLCLL
;
A
#
# COMPACT_ATOMS: atom_id res chain seq x y z
N MET A 1 -16.96 -17.73 2.92
CA MET A 1 -16.86 -16.49 3.75
C MET A 1 -18.23 -15.90 4.07
N LYS A 2 -18.97 -15.30 3.12
CA LYS A 2 -20.29 -14.69 3.43
C LYS A 2 -21.31 -15.67 4.00
N ASN A 3 -21.42 -16.87 3.42
CA ASN A 3 -22.36 -17.90 3.88
C ASN A 3 -21.98 -18.53 5.22
N ASP A 4 -20.74 -18.33 5.67
CA ASP A 4 -20.22 -18.84 6.96
C ASP A 4 -20.51 -17.85 8.11
N MET A 5 -21.07 -16.66 7.81
CA MET A 5 -21.45 -15.65 8.79
C MET A 5 -22.92 -15.80 9.22
N PRO A 6 -23.27 -15.36 10.46
CA PRO A 6 -24.65 -15.19 10.89
C PRO A 6 -25.46 -14.37 9.87
N GLU A 7 -26.69 -14.78 9.61
CA GLU A 7 -27.52 -14.22 8.54
C GLU A 7 -27.70 -12.71 8.68
N GLU A 8 -27.85 -12.22 9.91
CA GLU A 8 -28.00 -10.82 10.28
C GLU A 8 -26.76 -9.94 9.98
N LEU A 9 -25.59 -10.55 9.73
CA LEU A 9 -24.35 -9.84 9.41
C LEU A 9 -24.00 -9.89 7.91
N ARG A 10 -24.69 -10.72 7.12
CA ARG A 10 -24.32 -10.98 5.71
C ARG A 10 -24.44 -9.75 4.82
N ASP A 11 -25.39 -8.87 5.10
CA ASP A 11 -25.61 -7.65 4.32
C ASP A 11 -24.60 -6.54 4.65
N ARG A 12 -23.88 -6.67 5.78
CA ARG A 12 -22.81 -5.75 6.20
C ARG A 12 -21.42 -6.21 5.73
N PHE A 13 -21.33 -7.36 5.05
CA PHE A 13 -20.08 -7.90 4.58
C PHE A 13 -19.70 -7.32 3.21
N ILE A 14 -18.62 -6.53 3.20
CA ILE A 14 -18.06 -5.91 2.00
C ILE A 14 -16.65 -6.49 1.80
N PRO A 15 -16.47 -7.49 0.91
CA PRO A 15 -15.19 -8.13 0.73
C PRO A 15 -14.20 -7.17 0.07
N TYR A 16 -12.95 -7.24 0.51
CA TYR A 16 -11.82 -6.59 -0.12
C TYR A 16 -10.64 -7.54 -0.18
N ILE A 17 -9.98 -7.57 -1.33
CA ILE A 17 -8.72 -8.26 -1.52
C ILE A 17 -7.72 -7.20 -1.96
N GLN A 18 -6.76 -6.91 -1.10
CA GLN A 18 -5.55 -6.21 -1.52
C GLN A 18 -4.80 -7.15 -2.46
N LEU A 19 -4.71 -6.78 -3.75
CA LEU A 19 -4.19 -7.67 -4.80
C LEU A 19 -2.81 -8.27 -4.49
N HIS A 20 -1.98 -7.53 -3.74
CA HIS A 20 -0.63 -7.91 -3.36
C HIS A 20 -0.42 -7.79 -1.85
N GLU A 21 0.22 -6.70 -1.41
CA GLU A 21 0.54 -6.45 -0.01
C GLU A 21 0.06 -5.04 0.36
N PHE A 22 -0.12 -4.81 1.66
CA PHE A 22 -0.44 -3.48 2.20
C PHE A 22 0.59 -2.44 1.75
N GLU A 23 1.87 -2.80 1.72
CA GLU A 23 2.98 -1.96 1.29
C GLU A 23 2.81 -1.42 -0.15
N GLY A 24 2.00 -2.07 -0.99
CA GLY A 24 1.67 -1.55 -2.32
C GLY A 24 0.98 -0.18 -2.26
N LEU A 25 0.14 0.04 -1.24
CA LEU A 25 -0.55 1.33 -1.03
C LEU A 25 0.44 2.46 -0.72
N LEU A 26 1.61 2.14 -0.14
CA LEU A 26 2.61 3.14 0.25
C LEU A 26 3.29 3.79 -0.95
N PHE A 27 3.20 3.20 -2.14
CA PHE A 27 3.71 3.78 -3.38
C PHE A 27 2.78 4.84 -3.99
N SER A 28 1.62 5.11 -3.38
CA SER A 28 0.71 6.18 -3.81
C SER A 28 1.33 7.58 -3.70
N ASP A 29 2.25 7.78 -2.76
CA ASP A 29 3.07 8.99 -2.68
C ASP A 29 4.47 8.69 -2.14
N ILE A 30 5.41 8.45 -3.07
CA ILE A 30 6.80 8.19 -2.70
C ILE A 30 7.52 9.46 -2.18
N SER A 31 6.97 10.67 -2.38
CA SER A 31 7.64 11.90 -1.92
C SER A 31 7.74 11.98 -0.40
N VAL A 32 6.78 11.37 0.31
CA VAL A 32 6.77 11.25 1.78
C VAL A 32 8.04 10.58 2.32
N PHE A 33 8.62 9.64 1.57
CA PHE A 33 9.83 8.93 2.00
C PHE A 33 11.02 9.89 2.09
N LYS A 34 11.13 10.88 1.19
CA LYS A 34 12.22 11.88 1.25
C LYS A 34 12.16 12.77 2.48
N ASN A 35 10.97 12.95 3.06
CA ASN A 35 10.77 13.78 4.25
C ASN A 35 10.99 12.99 5.55
N ASN A 36 10.96 11.66 5.48
CA ASN A 36 10.99 10.78 6.65
C ASN A 36 12.31 10.02 6.83
N PHE A 37 13.17 10.01 5.81
CA PHE A 37 14.46 9.30 5.84
C PHE A 37 15.59 10.20 5.31
N THR A 38 16.79 10.01 5.85
CA THR A 38 17.98 10.70 5.32
C THR A 38 18.47 10.04 4.03
N SER A 39 19.37 10.71 3.31
CA SER A 39 19.94 10.19 2.06
C SER A 39 20.79 8.93 2.24
N ASP A 40 21.33 8.69 3.43
CA ASP A 40 22.07 7.46 3.76
C ASP A 40 21.14 6.31 4.16
N GLU A 41 19.92 6.61 4.60
CA GLU A 41 18.89 5.62 4.95
C GLU A 41 18.04 5.20 3.73
N LEU A 42 17.90 6.08 2.73
CA LEU A 42 16.96 5.92 1.62
C LEU A 42 17.63 5.85 0.25
N GLN A 43 17.50 4.69 -0.41
CA GLN A 43 17.75 4.51 -1.83
C GLN A 43 16.49 4.84 -2.63
N PHE A 44 16.25 6.13 -2.87
CA PHE A 44 15.02 6.61 -3.50
C PHE A 44 14.77 6.06 -4.92
N SER A 45 15.84 5.75 -5.66
CA SER A 45 15.75 5.20 -7.01
C SER A 45 14.98 3.87 -7.06
N GLU A 46 15.08 3.03 -6.03
CA GLU A 46 14.31 1.78 -5.93
C GLU A 46 12.79 2.05 -5.90
N LEU A 47 12.37 3.14 -5.25
CA LEU A 47 10.96 3.53 -5.21
C LEU A 47 10.50 4.12 -6.55
N GLU A 48 11.35 4.92 -7.20
CA GLU A 48 11.04 5.47 -8.52
C GLU A 48 10.91 4.39 -9.59
N GLU A 49 11.81 3.42 -9.59
CA GLU A 49 11.75 2.26 -10.47
C GLU A 49 10.50 1.43 -10.22
N ALA A 50 10.10 1.30 -8.95
CA ALA A 50 8.88 0.60 -8.59
C ALA A 50 7.63 1.26 -9.19
N VAL A 51 7.49 2.58 -8.99
CA VAL A 51 6.36 3.35 -9.55
C VAL A 51 6.38 3.35 -11.08
N LYS A 52 7.55 3.39 -11.73
CA LYS A 52 7.65 3.32 -13.20
C LYS A 52 7.30 1.96 -13.78
N SER A 53 7.30 0.89 -12.97
CA SER A 53 7.09 -0.48 -13.43
C SER A 53 5.62 -0.92 -13.51
N ALA A 54 4.69 -0.05 -13.11
CA ALA A 54 3.25 -0.33 -13.10
C ALA A 54 2.46 0.97 -13.33
N ASP A 55 1.22 0.86 -13.83
CA ASP A 55 0.37 2.04 -14.06
C ASP A 55 -0.23 2.58 -12.76
N THR A 56 -0.43 1.70 -11.77
CA THR A 56 -0.96 2.06 -10.46
C THR A 56 -0.17 1.40 -9.32
N PRO A 57 -0.20 1.97 -8.09
CA PRO A 57 0.43 1.33 -6.94
C PRO A 57 -0.11 -0.07 -6.63
N GLU A 58 -1.38 -0.34 -6.97
CA GLU A 58 -2.03 -1.63 -6.73
C GLU A 58 -1.47 -2.76 -7.60
N GLU A 59 -0.82 -2.42 -8.72
CA GLU A 59 -0.21 -3.34 -9.67
C GLU A 59 1.31 -3.50 -9.48
N ILE A 60 1.90 -2.85 -8.48
CA ILE A 60 3.33 -2.98 -8.15
C ILE A 60 3.57 -4.38 -7.57
N ASN A 61 3.74 -5.38 -8.44
CA ASN A 61 4.26 -6.70 -8.10
C ASN A 61 4.53 -7.51 -9.38
N ASN A 62 5.79 -7.85 -9.64
CA ASN A 62 6.18 -8.67 -10.79
C ASN A 62 6.82 -10.00 -10.37
N GLY A 63 6.59 -10.44 -9.12
CA GLY A 63 7.11 -11.69 -8.57
C GLY A 63 7.80 -11.55 -7.20
N PRO A 64 8.31 -12.65 -6.63
CA PRO A 64 8.80 -12.68 -5.24
C PRO A 64 9.91 -11.67 -4.93
N ALA A 65 10.78 -11.35 -5.90
CA ALA A 65 11.89 -10.41 -5.72
C ALA A 65 11.50 -8.93 -5.94
N THR A 66 10.29 -8.68 -6.43
CA THR A 66 9.75 -7.36 -6.79
C THR A 66 8.42 -7.07 -6.10
N ALA A 67 8.05 -7.89 -5.10
CA ALA A 67 6.93 -7.61 -4.21
C ALA A 67 7.11 -6.25 -3.51
N PRO A 68 6.02 -5.51 -3.21
CA PRO A 68 6.07 -4.19 -2.59
C PRO A 68 6.99 -4.13 -1.37
N SER A 69 6.84 -5.09 -0.46
CA SER A 69 7.58 -5.08 0.79
C SER A 69 9.08 -5.36 0.61
N VAL A 70 9.45 -6.16 -0.40
CA VAL A 70 10.84 -6.40 -0.78
C VAL A 70 11.48 -5.15 -1.36
N ARG A 71 10.74 -4.39 -2.16
CA ARG A 71 11.21 -3.09 -2.69
C ARG A 71 11.43 -2.08 -1.56
N LEU A 72 10.55 -2.02 -0.57
CA LEU A 72 10.76 -1.15 0.60
C LEU A 72 11.96 -1.58 1.45
N MET A 73 12.18 -2.88 1.64
CA MET A 73 13.37 -3.39 2.34
C MET A 73 14.68 -3.07 1.61
N LYS A 74 14.68 -3.03 0.28
CA LYS A 74 15.84 -2.59 -0.52
C LYS A 74 16.03 -1.08 -0.44
N ALA A 75 14.93 -0.34 -0.49
CA ALA A 75 14.95 1.11 -0.51
C ALA A 75 15.35 1.72 0.84
N ILE A 76 15.01 1.09 1.97
CA ILE A 76 15.15 1.70 3.30
C ILE A 76 16.06 0.83 4.19
N ALA A 77 17.17 1.40 4.63
CA ALA A 77 18.07 0.76 5.58
C ALA A 77 17.34 0.45 6.90
N GLY A 78 17.37 -0.81 7.34
CA GLY A 78 16.74 -1.22 8.59
C GLY A 78 15.21 -1.21 8.57
N TYR A 79 14.57 -1.29 7.40
CA TYR A 79 13.11 -1.24 7.25
C TYR A 79 12.38 -2.22 8.20
N ASN A 80 11.54 -1.68 9.09
CA ASN A 80 10.63 -2.46 9.93
C ASN A 80 9.20 -2.33 9.39
N LYS A 81 8.67 -3.42 8.82
CA LYS A 81 7.34 -3.45 8.18
C LYS A 81 6.22 -2.93 9.07
N VAL A 82 6.22 -3.31 10.35
CA VAL A 82 5.13 -2.98 11.27
C VAL A 82 5.13 -1.50 11.61
N VAL A 83 6.30 -0.99 12.03
CA VAL A 83 6.42 0.40 12.49
C VAL A 83 6.37 1.37 11.31
N TYR A 84 7.23 1.15 10.31
CA TYR A 84 7.35 2.08 9.19
C TYR A 84 6.15 2.03 8.26
N GLY A 85 5.54 0.85 8.04
CA GLY A 85 4.35 0.74 7.23
C GLY A 85 3.20 1.62 7.75
N ALA A 86 2.93 1.56 9.06
CA ALA A 86 1.89 2.36 9.69
C ALA A 86 2.20 3.87 9.67
N CYS A 87 3.43 4.25 10.03
CA CYS A 87 3.85 5.66 10.00
C CYS A 87 3.76 6.26 8.59
N LEU A 88 4.29 5.55 7.58
CA LEU A 88 4.26 6.03 6.19
C LEU A 88 2.83 6.13 5.66
N ALA A 89 1.95 5.16 5.93
CA ALA A 89 0.55 5.27 5.53
C ALA A 89 -0.16 6.46 6.17
N SER A 90 0.15 6.75 7.43
CA SER A 90 -0.38 7.91 8.14
C SER A 90 0.07 9.23 7.50
N GLU A 91 1.35 9.34 7.16
CA GLU A 91 1.93 10.54 6.54
C GLU A 91 1.47 10.74 5.08
N ILE A 92 1.36 9.67 4.30
CA ILE A 92 0.79 9.69 2.94
C ILE A 92 -0.67 10.12 2.98
N GLY A 93 -1.42 9.61 3.96
CA GLY A 93 -2.80 9.98 4.19
C GLY A 93 -3.79 9.29 3.26
N LEU A 94 -5.01 9.15 3.76
CA LEU A 94 -6.08 8.42 3.08
C LEU A 94 -6.46 9.02 1.73
N THR A 95 -6.45 10.36 1.61
CA THR A 95 -6.78 11.05 0.35
C THR A 95 -5.82 10.68 -0.77
N SER A 96 -4.51 10.64 -0.49
CA SER A 96 -3.50 10.30 -1.50
C SER A 96 -3.64 8.85 -1.95
N ILE A 97 -3.75 7.93 -0.98
CA ILE A 97 -3.95 6.50 -1.24
C ILE A 97 -5.20 6.29 -2.11
N ARG A 98 -6.36 6.84 -1.73
CA ARG A 98 -7.61 6.71 -2.48
C ARG A 98 -7.52 7.28 -3.90
N SER A 99 -6.78 8.37 -4.10
CA SER A 99 -6.64 8.98 -5.43
C SER A 99 -5.82 8.15 -6.42
N LYS A 100 -5.00 7.22 -5.93
CA LYS A 100 -4.08 6.40 -6.74
C LYS A 100 -4.41 4.91 -6.73
N CYS A 101 -5.10 4.42 -5.71
CA CYS A 101 -5.48 3.03 -5.52
C CYS A 101 -7.00 2.90 -5.67
N LYS A 102 -7.45 2.60 -6.89
CA LYS A 102 -8.87 2.60 -7.27
C LYS A 102 -9.64 1.48 -6.59
N LEU A 103 -9.08 0.27 -6.48
CA LEU A 103 -9.78 -0.85 -5.83
C LEU A 103 -9.94 -0.58 -4.34
N PHE A 104 -8.91 0.00 -3.71
CA PHE A 104 -8.99 0.45 -2.33
C PHE A 104 -10.01 1.58 -2.13
N ASP A 105 -10.06 2.58 -3.03
CA ASP A 105 -11.04 3.67 -2.97
C ASP A 105 -12.48 3.18 -3.10
N GLU A 106 -12.75 2.29 -4.05
CA GLU A 106 -14.07 1.67 -4.23
C GLU A 106 -14.51 0.93 -2.97
N TRP A 107 -13.60 0.15 -2.35
CA TRP A 107 -13.89 -0.54 -1.11
C TRP A 107 -14.18 0.40 0.07
N ILE A 108 -13.32 1.40 0.30
CA ILE A 108 -13.53 2.39 1.37
C ILE A 108 -14.83 3.15 1.16
N THR A 109 -15.15 3.51 -0.08
CA THR A 109 -16.42 4.20 -0.40
C THR A 109 -17.61 3.35 -0.01
N LEU A 110 -17.59 2.04 -0.28
CA LEU A 110 -18.64 1.11 0.15
C LEU A 110 -18.70 0.95 1.68
N CYS A 111 -17.57 0.98 2.39
CA CYS A 111 -17.53 0.90 3.86
C CYS A 111 -18.06 2.15 4.59
N LEU A 112 -18.07 3.31 3.91
CA LEU A 112 -18.54 4.57 4.48
C LEU A 112 -20.03 4.85 4.23
N LEU A 113 -20.69 3.99 3.43
CA LEU A 113 -22.14 4.00 3.17
C LEU A 113 -22.87 3.07 4.13
#